data_AF-A0AAE2JPD4-F1
#
_entry.id   AF-A0AAE2JPD4-F1
#
_cell.length_a   1.000
_cell.length_b   1.000
_cell.length_c   1.000
_cell.angle_alpha   90.00
_cell.angle_beta   90.00
_cell.angle_gamma   90.00
#
_symmetry.space_group_name_H-M   'P 1'
#
loop_
_entity.id
_entity.type
_entity.pdbx_description
1 polymer ?
#
loop_
_entity_poly.entity_id
_entity_poly.type
_entity_poly.pdbx_seq_one_letter_code
_entity_poly.pdbx_strand_id
1 'polypeptide(L)'
;MRAHQQHKSRKLYRSVNTTTRHYSNNPGAEYRWERNRKKSGDELLVTRETMHSGQKRGRDYTPLFYFLLKQIGKPWDDVFSEVCGRLDTTEPVFWLVALHEHQQRDLVCIGDSSFYPGLFVDENGVLQQVNPSISARDVKVTCRCCTHTFIGEPVPWREE
;
A
#
# COMPACT_ATOMS: atom_id res chain seq x y z
N MET A 1 10.08 23.80 26.35
CA MET A 1 8.62 23.86 26.20
C MET A 1 8.19 22.94 25.07
N ARG A 2 7.60 21.77 25.36
CA ARG A 2 7.10 20.83 24.35
C ARG A 2 5.69 21.27 23.96
N ALA A 3 5.60 22.08 22.91
CA ALA A 3 4.32 22.53 22.38
C ALA A 3 3.49 21.34 21.89
N HIS A 4 2.24 21.28 22.37
CA HIS A 4 1.08 20.57 21.83
C HIS A 4 1.33 19.73 20.57
N GLN A 5 1.52 18.43 20.75
CA GLN A 5 1.16 17.47 19.71
C GLN A 5 -0.37 17.41 19.68
N GLN A 6 -1.00 18.42 19.07
CA GLN A 6 -2.43 18.33 18.74
C GLN A 6 -2.65 16.99 18.02
N HIS A 7 -3.75 16.30 18.35
CA HIS A 7 -4.16 14.99 17.84
C HIS A 7 -4.14 14.94 16.31
N LYS A 8 -2.95 14.82 15.72
CA LYS A 8 -2.78 14.75 14.28
C LYS A 8 -3.20 13.35 13.88
N SER A 9 -4.29 13.25 13.12
CA SER A 9 -4.80 12.00 12.58
C SER A 9 -3.66 11.20 11.97
N ARG A 10 -3.51 9.94 12.39
CA ARG A 10 -2.39 9.10 11.96
C ARG A 10 -2.43 8.95 10.44
N LYS A 11 -1.29 9.01 9.75
CA LYS A 11 -1.23 8.79 8.29
C LYS A 11 -1.72 7.38 7.95
N LEU A 12 -2.38 7.24 6.80
CA LEU A 12 -2.88 5.94 6.29
C LEU A 12 -1.86 5.20 5.42
N TYR A 13 -0.61 5.62 5.45
CA TYR A 13 0.49 4.99 4.73
C TYR A 13 1.77 5.05 5.55
N ARG A 14 2.72 4.18 5.25
CA ARG A 14 4.08 4.20 5.80
C ARG A 14 5.08 4.41 4.67
N SER A 15 6.18 5.11 4.96
CA SER A 15 7.26 5.29 3.99
C SER A 15 8.02 3.99 3.72
N VAL A 16 8.01 3.06 4.67
CA VAL A 16 8.70 1.77 4.59
C VAL A 16 7.75 0.70 5.09
N ASN A 17 7.62 -0.40 4.33
CA ASN A 17 6.96 -1.60 4.81
C ASN A 17 7.90 -2.36 5.76
N THR A 18 7.83 -2.08 7.05
CA THR A 18 8.67 -2.76 8.06
C THR A 18 8.07 -4.07 8.56
N THR A 19 6.92 -4.48 8.04
CA THR A 19 6.17 -5.65 8.55
C THR A 19 6.60 -6.96 7.87
N THR A 20 7.23 -6.90 6.69
CA THR A 20 7.72 -8.07 5.96
C THR A 20 9.09 -8.56 6.46
N ARG A 21 9.26 -9.89 6.56
CA ARG A 21 10.55 -10.53 6.86
C ARG A 21 11.53 -10.30 5.70
N HIS A 22 12.75 -9.85 5.99
CA HIS A 22 13.72 -9.35 4.99
C HIS A 22 13.28 -8.08 4.26
N TYR A 23 12.57 -7.16 4.93
CA TYR A 23 12.30 -5.85 4.33
C TYR A 23 13.63 -5.19 3.96
N SER A 24 13.80 -4.94 2.67
CA SER A 24 14.93 -4.21 2.14
C SER A 24 14.54 -2.74 2.14
N ASN A 25 15.31 -1.91 2.84
CA ASN A 25 15.25 -0.46 2.65
C ASN A 25 15.76 -0.02 1.26
N ASN A 26 15.99 -0.98 0.35
CA ASN A 26 16.65 -0.88 -0.95
C ASN A 26 17.41 0.45 -1.06
N PRO A 27 18.55 0.59 -0.35
CA PRO A 27 19.14 1.89 -0.02
C PRO A 27 19.68 2.66 -1.24
N GLY A 28 19.46 2.17 -2.46
CA GLY A 28 19.89 2.85 -3.68
C GLY A 28 21.29 2.43 -4.08
N ALA A 29 21.37 1.43 -4.97
CA ALA A 29 22.58 1.19 -5.74
C ALA A 29 22.79 2.25 -6.85
N GLU A 30 21.78 3.08 -7.13
CA GLU A 30 21.81 4.14 -8.15
C GLU A 30 22.97 5.11 -7.93
N TYR A 31 23.20 5.59 -6.71
CA TYR A 31 24.35 6.46 -6.42
C TYR A 31 25.70 5.78 -6.71
N ARG A 32 25.79 4.46 -6.45
CA ARG A 32 26.99 3.68 -6.82
C ARG A 32 27.17 3.64 -8.34
N TRP A 33 26.09 3.52 -9.11
CA TRP A 33 26.14 3.47 -10.58
C TRP A 33 26.39 4.85 -11.20
N GLU A 34 25.80 5.92 -10.66
CA GLU A 34 26.05 7.30 -11.06
C GLU A 34 27.53 7.68 -10.89
N ARG A 35 28.13 7.34 -9.73
CA ARG A 35 29.58 7.52 -9.52
C ARG A 35 30.43 6.78 -10.55
N ASN A 36 30.03 5.56 -10.92
CA ASN A 36 30.79 4.74 -11.86
C ASN A 36 30.67 5.22 -13.31
N ARG A 37 29.60 5.98 -13.64
CA ARG A 37 29.38 6.59 -14.95
C ARG A 37 30.21 7.87 -15.14
N LYS A 38 30.57 8.57 -14.06
CA LYS A 38 31.41 9.78 -14.08
C LYS A 38 32.91 9.45 -14.06
N LYS A 39 33.40 8.82 -15.13
CA LYS A 39 34.85 8.69 -15.40
C LYS A 39 35.43 9.91 -16.15
N SER A 40 34.90 11.11 -15.90
CA SER A 40 35.37 12.36 -16.53
C SER A 40 36.04 13.26 -15.50
N GLY A 41 37.35 13.02 -15.29
CA GLY A 41 38.41 14.02 -15.15
C GLY A 41 38.42 15.08 -14.04
N ASP A 42 37.33 15.36 -13.33
CA ASP A 42 37.26 16.54 -12.46
C ASP A 42 36.80 16.19 -11.04
N GLU A 43 37.76 16.01 -10.13
CA GLU A 43 37.55 15.69 -8.71
C GLU A 43 36.74 16.76 -7.97
N LEU A 44 36.68 18.00 -8.49
CA LEU A 44 35.95 19.14 -7.91
C LEU A 44 34.42 19.07 -8.10
N LEU A 45 33.91 18.20 -8.99
CA LEU A 45 32.46 18.06 -9.23
C LEU A 45 31.76 17.23 -8.14
N VAL A 46 32.47 16.32 -7.47
CA VAL A 46 31.93 15.45 -6.42
C VAL A 46 31.51 16.25 -5.19
N THR A 47 32.18 17.37 -4.90
CA THR A 47 31.90 18.24 -3.76
C THR A 47 30.66 19.13 -3.96
N ARG A 48 30.10 19.19 -5.18
CA ARG A 48 28.97 20.04 -5.57
C ARG A 48 27.68 19.27 -5.89
N GLU A 49 27.66 17.96 -5.68
CA GLU A 49 26.47 17.17 -5.97
C GLU A 49 25.35 17.47 -4.96
N THR A 50 24.15 17.75 -5.49
CA THR A 50 22.94 17.86 -4.68
C THR A 50 22.59 16.51 -4.06
N MET A 51 22.33 16.50 -2.75
CA MET A 51 21.72 15.34 -2.09
C MET A 51 20.33 15.10 -2.69
N HIS A 52 20.20 14.16 -3.61
CA HIS A 52 18.89 13.76 -4.13
C HIS A 52 18.10 13.12 -2.99
N SER A 53 16.94 13.68 -2.65
CA SER A 53 16.01 13.06 -1.71
C SER A 53 15.67 11.65 -2.20
N GLY A 54 15.75 10.65 -1.32
CA GLY A 54 15.61 9.24 -1.68
C GLY A 54 14.42 8.97 -2.61
N GLN A 55 14.68 8.16 -3.65
CA GLN A 55 13.67 7.73 -4.63
C GLN A 55 12.40 7.26 -3.91
N LYS A 56 11.21 7.65 -4.42
CA LYS A 56 9.91 7.22 -3.89
C LYS A 56 9.65 5.75 -4.26
N ARG A 57 10.41 4.82 -3.67
CA ARG A 57 10.36 3.39 -3.94
C ARG A 57 9.22 2.72 -3.17
N GLY A 58 7.98 3.01 -3.59
CA GLY A 58 6.76 2.40 -3.06
C GLY A 58 6.41 2.83 -1.63
N ARG A 59 5.17 3.26 -1.40
CA ARG A 59 4.66 3.48 -0.04
C ARG A 59 3.84 2.27 0.38
N ASP A 60 3.90 1.96 1.66
CA ASP A 60 3.10 0.92 2.25
C ASP A 60 1.72 1.48 2.61
N TYR A 61 0.72 1.15 1.79
CA TYR A 61 -0.68 1.53 1.97
C TYR A 61 -1.49 0.48 2.75
N THR A 62 -0.86 -0.53 3.35
CA THR A 62 -1.55 -1.51 4.21
C THR A 62 -2.44 -0.85 5.29
N PRO A 63 -2.02 0.25 5.97
CA PRO A 63 -2.89 0.93 6.92
C PRO A 63 -4.17 1.53 6.30
N LEU A 64 -4.12 1.95 5.04
CA LEU A 64 -5.29 2.40 4.29
C LEU A 64 -6.27 1.26 4.09
N PHE A 65 -5.81 0.09 3.66
CA PHE A 65 -6.68 -1.05 3.39
C PHE A 65 -7.42 -1.50 4.65
N TYR A 66 -6.71 -1.63 5.77
CA TYR A 66 -7.35 -1.92 7.06
C TYR A 66 -8.33 -0.84 7.52
N PHE A 67 -8.04 0.42 7.21
CA PHE A 67 -8.95 1.51 7.52
C PHE A 67 -10.24 1.36 6.69
N LEU A 68 -10.14 1.18 5.37
CA LEU A 68 -11.30 1.01 4.49
C LEU A 68 -12.17 -0.18 4.90
N LEU A 69 -11.57 -1.31 5.24
CA LEU A 69 -12.30 -2.50 5.73
C LEU A 69 -13.09 -2.22 7.02
N LYS A 70 -12.62 -1.32 7.88
CA LYS A 70 -13.34 -0.92 9.11
C LYS A 70 -14.47 0.07 8.85
N GLN A 71 -14.50 0.71 7.67
CA GLN A 71 -15.50 1.70 7.30
C GLN A 71 -16.62 1.10 6.42
N ILE A 72 -16.67 -0.22 6.25
CA ILE A 72 -17.79 -0.89 5.58
C ILE A 72 -19.11 -0.52 6.29
N GLY A 73 -20.11 -0.15 5.50
CA GLY A 73 -21.42 0.31 5.97
C GLY A 73 -21.50 1.82 6.25
N LYS A 74 -20.45 2.61 5.98
CA LYS A 74 -20.48 4.07 6.13
C LYS A 74 -20.60 4.81 4.79
N PRO A 75 -21.10 6.06 4.79
CA PRO A 75 -21.10 6.91 3.60
C PRO A 75 -19.70 7.06 3.01
N TRP A 76 -19.58 6.81 1.71
CA TRP A 76 -18.34 6.84 0.97
C TRP A 76 -17.72 8.23 0.96
N ASP A 77 -18.52 9.28 0.79
CA ASP A 77 -18.02 10.66 0.70
C ASP A 77 -17.29 11.09 1.98
N ASP A 78 -17.83 10.75 3.15
CA ASP A 78 -17.21 11.03 4.44
C ASP A 78 -15.90 10.27 4.61
N VAL A 79 -15.90 8.98 4.25
CA VAL A 79 -14.72 8.11 4.31
C VAL A 79 -13.64 8.60 3.36
N PHE A 80 -14.01 8.93 2.13
CA PHE A 80 -13.10 9.38 1.09
C PHE A 80 -12.49 10.74 1.44
N SER A 81 -13.28 11.67 2.00
CA SER A 81 -12.80 12.97 2.48
C SER A 81 -11.77 12.79 3.61
N GLU A 82 -12.05 11.92 4.59
CA GLU A 82 -11.10 11.61 5.66
C GLU A 82 -9.80 11.00 5.12
N VAL A 83 -9.93 10.07 4.17
CA VAL A 83 -8.79 9.39 3.53
C VAL A 83 -7.93 10.37 2.75
N CYS A 84 -8.53 11.26 1.96
CA CYS A 84 -7.82 12.29 1.20
C CYS A 84 -7.01 13.23 2.09
N GLY A 85 -7.51 13.57 3.28
CA GLY A 85 -6.77 14.38 4.25
C GLY A 85 -5.57 13.67 4.89
N ARG A 86 -5.50 12.33 4.81
CA ARG A 86 -4.50 11.49 5.50
C ARG A 86 -3.54 10.77 4.55
N LEU A 87 -3.87 10.70 3.26
CA LEU A 87 -3.06 10.13 2.19
C LEU A 87 -2.22 11.19 1.48
N ASP A 88 -1.20 10.73 0.77
CA ASP A 88 -0.43 11.55 -0.17
C ASP A 88 -0.89 11.46 -1.61
N THR A 89 -1.50 10.34 -1.99
CA THR A 89 -2.06 10.08 -3.32
C THR A 89 -3.38 9.34 -3.15
N THR A 90 -4.34 9.59 -4.04
CA THR A 90 -5.67 8.97 -3.98
C THR A 90 -5.76 7.65 -4.75
N GLU A 91 -4.83 7.39 -5.67
CA GLU A 91 -4.76 6.15 -6.46
C GLU A 91 -4.87 4.85 -5.63
N PRO A 92 -4.20 4.72 -4.46
CA PRO A 92 -4.24 3.48 -3.69
C PRO A 92 -5.62 3.11 -3.15
N VAL A 93 -6.53 4.09 -3.06
CA VAL A 93 -7.91 3.87 -2.64
C VAL A 93 -8.64 3.01 -3.68
N PHE A 94 -8.44 3.31 -4.96
CA PHE A 94 -9.09 2.64 -6.08
C PHE A 94 -8.45 1.30 -6.45
N TRP A 95 -7.36 0.91 -5.78
CA TRP A 95 -6.85 -0.46 -5.90
C TRP A 95 -7.80 -1.47 -5.24
N LEU A 96 -8.50 -1.04 -4.18
CA LEU A 96 -9.40 -1.90 -3.41
C LEU A 96 -10.87 -1.56 -3.63
N VAL A 97 -11.19 -0.28 -3.85
CA VAL A 97 -12.57 0.21 -3.98
C VAL A 97 -12.94 0.44 -5.45
N ALA A 98 -13.98 -0.25 -5.91
CA ALA A 98 -14.59 -0.05 -7.21
C ALA A 98 -15.72 0.99 -7.14
N LEU A 99 -15.68 1.99 -8.02
CA LEU A 99 -16.77 2.97 -8.18
C LEU A 99 -17.85 2.50 -9.16
N HIS A 100 -17.50 1.54 -10.02
CA HIS A 100 -18.39 1.03 -11.06
C HIS A 100 -18.42 -0.49 -11.03
N GLU A 101 -19.55 -1.08 -11.41
CA GLU A 101 -19.77 -2.53 -11.38
C GLU A 101 -18.71 -3.33 -12.14
N HIS A 102 -18.31 -2.86 -13.33
CA HIS A 102 -17.29 -3.52 -14.16
C HIS A 102 -15.89 -3.55 -13.53
N GLN A 103 -15.63 -2.75 -12.51
CA GLN A 103 -14.36 -2.70 -11.78
C GLN A 103 -14.38 -3.57 -10.53
N GLN A 104 -15.55 -4.07 -10.13
CA GLN A 104 -15.71 -4.90 -8.95
C GLN A 104 -14.92 -6.20 -9.10
N ARG A 105 -14.26 -6.58 -8.01
CA ARG A 105 -13.48 -7.81 -7.89
C ARG A 105 -13.76 -8.39 -6.53
N ASP A 106 -14.14 -9.66 -6.45
CA ASP A 106 -14.40 -10.31 -5.17
C ASP A 106 -13.16 -10.35 -4.28
N LEU A 107 -12.01 -10.62 -4.90
CA LEU A 107 -10.71 -10.74 -4.25
C LEU A 107 -9.67 -9.93 -5.02
N VAL A 108 -8.95 -9.06 -4.30
CA VAL A 108 -7.92 -8.19 -4.84
C VAL A 108 -6.56 -8.62 -4.30
N CYS A 109 -5.60 -8.87 -5.18
CA CYS A 109 -4.19 -9.05 -4.81
C CYS A 109 -3.45 -7.72 -4.93
N ILE A 110 -2.77 -7.32 -3.87
CA ILE A 110 -1.90 -6.14 -3.82
C ILE A 110 -0.45 -6.61 -3.68
N GLY A 111 0.41 -6.12 -4.57
CA GLY A 111 1.77 -6.64 -4.73
C GLY A 111 1.72 -8.06 -5.29
N ASP A 112 2.44 -8.98 -4.66
CA ASP A 112 2.61 -10.34 -5.18
C ASP A 112 1.80 -11.41 -4.41
N SER A 113 1.48 -11.17 -3.14
CA SER A 113 0.93 -12.22 -2.27
C SER A 113 0.02 -11.74 -1.12
N SER A 114 -0.38 -10.47 -1.12
CA SER A 114 -1.30 -9.92 -0.10
C SER A 114 -2.69 -9.72 -0.68
N PHE A 115 -3.65 -10.48 -0.15
CA PHE A 115 -5.03 -10.48 -0.62
C PHE A 115 -5.95 -9.74 0.33
N TYR A 116 -6.92 -9.05 -0.25
CA TYR A 116 -7.96 -8.32 0.44
C TYR A 116 -9.30 -8.55 -0.27
N PRO A 117 -10.42 -8.53 0.46
CA PRO A 117 -11.74 -8.54 -0.18
C PRO A 117 -11.93 -7.24 -0.95
N GLY A 118 -12.44 -7.31 -2.17
CA GLY A 118 -12.73 -6.09 -2.91
C GLY A 118 -13.94 -5.36 -2.34
N LEU A 119 -13.88 -4.04 -2.45
CA LEU A 119 -14.90 -3.13 -1.95
C LEU A 119 -15.54 -2.39 -3.12
N PHE A 120 -16.75 -1.91 -2.93
CA PHE A 120 -17.44 -1.07 -3.89
C PHE A 120 -18.31 -0.03 -3.20
N VAL A 121 -18.65 1.02 -3.95
CA VAL A 121 -19.63 2.01 -3.51
C VAL A 121 -20.98 1.63 -4.10
N ASP A 122 -21.98 1.42 -3.25
CA ASP A 122 -23.33 1.10 -3.69
C ASP A 122 -24.07 2.34 -4.22
N GLU A 123 -25.29 2.13 -4.74
CA GLU A 123 -26.13 3.21 -5.29
C GLU A 123 -26.51 4.27 -4.24
N ASN A 124 -26.48 3.92 -2.95
CA ASN A 124 -26.76 4.85 -1.85
C ASN A 124 -25.51 5.61 -1.42
N GLY A 125 -24.38 5.42 -2.11
CA GLY A 125 -23.10 6.03 -1.76
C GLY A 125 -22.49 5.42 -0.51
N VAL A 126 -22.80 4.18 -0.15
CA VAL A 126 -22.27 3.49 1.03
C VAL A 126 -21.17 2.52 0.60
N LEU A 127 -20.07 2.48 1.36
CA LEU A 127 -18.98 1.54 1.14
C LEU A 127 -19.39 0.13 1.56
N GLN A 128 -19.37 -0.81 0.62
CA GLN A 128 -19.75 -2.20 0.82
C GLN A 128 -18.65 -3.15 0.33
N GLN A 129 -18.73 -4.41 0.77
CA GLN A 129 -17.87 -5.49 0.28
C GLN A 129 -18.54 -6.19 -0.89
N VAL A 130 -17.79 -6.41 -1.99
CA VAL A 130 -18.33 -7.02 -3.23
C VAL A 130 -18.91 -8.41 -2.94
N ASN A 131 -18.13 -9.27 -2.28
CA ASN A 131 -18.57 -10.60 -1.88
C ASN A 131 -18.35 -10.79 -0.37
N PRO A 132 -19.42 -10.68 0.45
CA PRO A 132 -19.34 -10.83 1.91
C PRO A 132 -18.89 -12.23 2.36
N SER A 133 -19.05 -13.24 1.51
CA SER A 133 -18.72 -14.63 1.84
C SER A 133 -17.24 -14.97 1.59
N ILE A 134 -16.48 -14.07 0.96
CA ILE A 134 -15.07 -14.31 0.65
C ILE A 134 -14.25 -14.48 1.94
N SER A 135 -13.39 -15.48 1.94
CA SER A 135 -12.61 -15.89 3.09
C SER A 135 -11.18 -16.21 2.70
N ALA A 136 -10.33 -16.46 3.69
CA ALA A 136 -8.96 -16.93 3.46
C ALA A 136 -8.88 -18.23 2.65
N ARG A 137 -9.97 -19.02 2.57
CA ARG A 137 -9.99 -20.28 1.82
C ARG A 137 -10.08 -20.08 0.31
N ASP A 138 -10.60 -18.94 -0.12
CA ASP A 138 -10.78 -18.60 -1.53
C ASP A 138 -9.49 -18.05 -2.16
N VAL A 139 -8.48 -17.78 -1.34
CA VAL A 139 -7.15 -17.36 -1.80
C VAL A 139 -6.42 -18.54 -2.43
N LYS A 140 -6.15 -18.42 -3.73
CA LYS A 140 -5.34 -19.39 -4.49
C LYS A 140 -3.85 -19.18 -4.20
N VAL A 141 -3.27 -20.09 -3.42
CA VAL A 141 -1.85 -20.09 -3.07
C VAL A 141 -1.06 -20.79 -4.20
N THR A 142 -0.44 -20.01 -5.09
CA THR A 142 0.20 -20.53 -6.31
C THR A 142 1.58 -21.15 -6.09
N CYS A 143 2.25 -20.82 -4.99
CA CYS A 143 3.56 -21.36 -4.67
C CYS A 143 3.75 -21.63 -3.18
N ARG A 144 4.60 -22.62 -2.87
CA ARG A 144 5.00 -22.96 -1.50
C ARG A 144 6.11 -22.05 -0.95
N CYS A 145 6.80 -21.30 -1.81
CA CYS A 145 7.94 -20.47 -1.40
C CYS A 145 7.55 -19.08 -0.89
N CYS A 146 6.38 -18.55 -1.27
CA CYS A 146 5.91 -17.23 -0.83
C CYS A 146 4.86 -17.35 0.28
N THR A 147 4.94 -16.43 1.25
CA THR A 147 3.88 -16.26 2.26
C THR A 147 2.73 -15.48 1.64
N HIS A 148 1.62 -16.17 1.35
CA HIS A 148 0.39 -15.53 0.92
C HIS A 148 -0.44 -15.16 2.16
N THR A 149 -1.07 -13.99 2.14
CA THR A 149 -1.82 -13.45 3.28
C THR A 149 -3.21 -13.00 2.86
N PHE A 150 -4.20 -13.18 3.72
CA PHE A 150 -5.54 -12.62 3.56
C PHE A 150 -5.81 -11.65 4.70
N ILE A 151 -6.00 -10.36 4.40
CA ILE A 151 -6.16 -9.30 5.42
C ILE A 151 -4.98 -9.33 6.42
N GLY A 152 -3.78 -9.68 5.93
CA GLY A 152 -2.54 -9.82 6.71
C GLY A 152 -2.37 -11.11 7.51
N GLU A 153 -3.37 -11.99 7.54
CA GLU A 153 -3.24 -13.32 8.17
C GLU A 153 -2.68 -14.33 7.15
N PRO A 154 -1.67 -15.15 7.51
CA PRO A 154 -1.10 -16.14 6.59
C PRO A 154 -2.14 -17.18 6.15
N VAL A 155 -2.20 -17.43 4.84
CA VAL A 155 -3.03 -18.49 4.28
C VAL A 155 -2.19 -19.76 4.12
N PRO A 156 -2.58 -20.89 4.74
CA PRO A 156 -1.85 -22.14 4.59
C PRO A 156 -2.00 -22.66 3.15
N TRP A 157 -0.92 -23.22 2.63
CA TRP A 157 -0.96 -23.93 1.36
C TRP A 157 -1.80 -25.21 1.52
N ARG A 158 -2.68 -25.48 0.56
CA ARG A 158 -3.53 -26.67 0.53
C ARG A 158 -3.22 -27.48 -0.73
N GLU A 159 -3.00 -28.78 -0.55
CA GLU A 159 -3.08 -29.75 -1.64
C GLU A 159 -4.56 -29.91 -1.95
N GLU A 160 -4.96 -29.50 -3.15
CA GLU A 160 -6.27 -29.86 -3.71
C GLU A 160 -6.25 -31.32 -4.17
#